data_AF-A0A671VBF3-F1
#
_entry.id   AF-A0A671VBF3-F1
#
_cell.length_a   1.000
_cell.length_b   1.000
_cell.length_c   1.000
_cell.angle_alpha   90.00
_cell.angle_beta   90.00
_cell.angle_gamma   90.00
#
_symmetry.space_group_name_H-M   'P 1'
#
loop_
_entity.id
_entity.type
_entity.pdbx_description
1 polymer ?
#
loop_
_entity_poly.entity_id
_entity_poly.type
_entity_poly.pdbx_seq_one_letter_code
_entity_poly.pdbx_strand_id
1 'polypeptide(L)'
;MPRGKSFRRSEAAKKNLASLRMCILLFFCLSIESGTGKRHAVKQWHKSLLTGRQHKLVLPCESPDKKFVLVVGDSHLRAIVDGFVPMPEGSLSFGLMCTPGACAMELRTELLHAAVPRTPDAVLVIAPSNNLTSSRTIDEAGADFAKLLLSACSRWPNVCVTDFAPRLTVEVDQQQLLREEFRRVAARMGVRFFSFADHFPMDRLKLWSKDGVHLSDSDGMPIFAGLLWSVAYEFLHPPTPKPQPAPRTSPPRRQVVPKVVVKGEVTVPRPSNPFEWTVVGKGRKVIVYTPSSSVLWCQHSLIPTRHILTFGHTPLSSTSDAEGTPSTSDIDAEGHLTNLNANPSSVDFDARGSDNVQLACAGSVGFR
;
A
#
# COMPACT_ATOMS: atom_id res chain seq x y z
N MET A 1 -3.71 27.11 -45.27
CA MET A 1 -4.88 26.41 -44.68
C MET A 1 -4.51 24.95 -44.45
N PRO A 2 -4.63 24.38 -43.23
CA PRO A 2 -4.31 22.98 -43.01
C PRO A 2 -5.38 22.08 -43.64
N ARG A 3 -4.95 21.00 -44.30
CA ARG A 3 -5.80 20.05 -45.06
C ARG A 3 -6.88 19.43 -44.17
N GLY A 4 -8.15 19.76 -44.43
CA GLY A 4 -9.31 19.46 -43.56
C GLY A 4 -9.68 17.98 -43.35
N LYS A 5 -8.93 17.02 -43.87
CA LYS A 5 -9.16 15.57 -43.64
C LYS A 5 -8.34 15.01 -42.47
N SER A 6 -7.09 15.46 -42.28
CA SER A 6 -6.24 15.00 -41.18
C SER A 6 -6.67 15.60 -39.84
N PHE A 7 -7.07 16.88 -39.85
CA PHE A 7 -7.58 17.57 -38.66
C PHE A 7 -8.84 16.92 -38.09
N ARG A 8 -9.81 16.57 -38.95
CA ARG A 8 -11.05 15.88 -38.54
C ARG A 8 -10.79 14.49 -37.94
N ARG A 9 -9.79 13.75 -38.45
CA ARG A 9 -9.39 12.45 -37.90
C ARG A 9 -8.71 12.59 -36.53
N SER A 10 -7.87 13.61 -36.34
CA SER A 10 -7.25 13.91 -35.05
C SER A 10 -8.29 14.29 -33.99
N GLU A 11 -9.27 15.13 -34.34
CA GLU A 11 -10.36 15.51 -33.43
C GLU A 11 -11.30 14.33 -33.12
N ALA A 12 -11.60 13.47 -34.10
CA ALA A 12 -12.35 12.24 -33.86
C ALA A 12 -11.59 11.27 -32.93
N ALA A 13 -10.27 11.14 -33.09
CA ALA A 13 -9.44 10.33 -32.21
C ALA A 13 -9.42 10.88 -30.77
N LYS A 14 -9.31 12.20 -30.58
CA LYS A 14 -9.41 12.83 -29.25
C LYS A 14 -10.78 12.63 -28.62
N LYS A 15 -11.87 12.78 -29.40
CA LYS A 15 -13.24 12.54 -28.93
C LYS A 15 -13.49 11.08 -28.57
N ASN A 16 -12.95 10.14 -29.35
CA ASN A 16 -13.03 8.71 -29.03
C ASN A 16 -12.22 8.36 -27.77
N LEU A 17 -11.05 8.97 -27.57
CA LEU A 17 -10.25 8.78 -26.36
C LEU A 17 -10.94 9.40 -25.13
N ALA A 18 -11.58 10.55 -25.29
CA ALA A 18 -12.39 11.19 -24.25
C ALA A 18 -13.66 10.38 -23.94
N SER A 19 -14.32 9.84 -24.96
CA SER A 19 -15.50 8.97 -24.79
C SER A 19 -15.13 7.63 -24.15
N LEU A 20 -13.99 7.04 -24.51
CA LEU A 20 -13.47 5.84 -23.86
C LEU A 20 -13.12 6.13 -22.41
N ARG A 21 -12.49 7.28 -22.12
CA ARG A 21 -12.21 7.74 -20.75
C ARG A 21 -13.50 7.97 -19.95
N MET A 22 -14.55 8.50 -20.56
CA MET A 22 -15.86 8.68 -19.93
C MET A 22 -16.62 7.37 -19.73
N CYS A 23 -16.57 6.44 -20.69
CA CYS A 23 -17.17 5.11 -20.53
C CYS A 23 -16.43 4.29 -19.47
N ILE A 24 -15.10 4.40 -19.37
CA ILE A 24 -14.31 3.86 -18.26
C ILE A 24 -14.82 4.49 -16.94
N LEU A 25 -14.93 5.81 -16.84
CA LEU A 25 -15.45 6.46 -15.63
C LEU A 25 -16.88 6.02 -15.26
N LEU A 26 -17.75 5.76 -16.23
CA LEU A 26 -19.14 5.31 -16.03
C LEU A 26 -19.25 3.83 -15.64
N PHE A 27 -18.46 2.94 -16.25
CA PHE A 27 -18.44 1.51 -15.89
C PHE A 27 -17.82 1.28 -14.51
N PHE A 28 -16.81 2.06 -14.13
CA PHE A 28 -16.21 2.00 -12.79
C PHE A 28 -17.11 2.57 -11.70
N CYS A 29 -18.13 3.38 -12.01
CA CYS A 29 -18.99 3.99 -11.01
C CYS A 29 -19.98 3.01 -10.34
N LEU A 30 -20.17 1.81 -10.91
CA LEU A 30 -21.14 0.82 -10.43
C LEU A 30 -20.62 -0.10 -9.30
N SER A 31 -19.33 -0.02 -8.94
CA SER A 31 -18.71 -0.86 -7.89
C SER A 31 -17.90 -0.06 -6.85
N ILE A 32 -18.06 1.27 -6.77
CA ILE A 32 -17.33 2.09 -5.80
C ILE A 32 -18.03 2.01 -4.45
N GLU A 33 -17.51 1.14 -3.57
CA GLU A 33 -17.94 1.11 -2.18
C GLU A 33 -17.42 2.35 -1.45
N SER A 34 -18.29 2.99 -0.68
CA SER A 34 -17.93 4.09 0.20
C SER A 34 -17.72 3.55 1.61
N GLY A 35 -16.71 4.06 2.32
CA GLY A 35 -16.52 3.73 3.72
C GLY A 35 -17.66 4.28 4.58
N THR A 36 -17.86 3.69 5.76
CA THR A 36 -18.89 4.14 6.72
C THR A 36 -18.31 4.89 7.91
N GLY A 37 -16.98 4.87 8.05
CA GLY A 37 -16.26 5.51 9.14
C GLY A 37 -16.16 7.03 8.99
N LYS A 38 -15.83 7.69 10.11
CA LYS A 38 -15.63 9.13 10.19
C LYS A 38 -14.16 9.50 10.09
N ARG A 39 -13.90 10.68 9.55
CA ARG A 39 -12.60 11.31 9.49
C ARG A 39 -12.74 12.78 9.87
N HIS A 40 -11.76 13.32 10.57
CA HIS A 40 -11.63 14.72 10.90
C HIS A 40 -11.68 15.61 9.66
N ALA A 41 -12.15 16.84 9.84
CA ALA A 41 -12.04 17.87 8.83
C ALA A 41 -10.55 18.17 8.57
N VAL A 42 -10.19 18.27 7.29
CA VAL A 42 -8.81 18.50 6.88
C VAL A 42 -8.33 19.86 7.39
N LYS A 43 -7.34 19.88 8.28
CA LYS A 43 -6.64 21.11 8.69
C LYS A 43 -5.80 21.63 7.54
N GLN A 44 -5.78 22.95 7.35
CA GLN A 44 -4.89 23.56 6.36
C GLN A 44 -3.48 23.67 6.93
N TRP A 45 -2.49 23.21 6.16
CA TRP A 45 -1.07 23.39 6.43
C TRP A 45 -0.46 24.32 5.38
N HIS A 46 0.77 24.79 5.67
CA HIS A 46 1.57 25.47 4.68
C HIS A 46 1.79 24.59 3.43
N LYS A 47 1.82 25.22 2.26
CA LYS A 47 2.16 24.55 1.00
C LYS A 47 3.66 24.65 0.77
N SER A 48 4.31 23.51 0.63
CA SER A 48 5.72 23.43 0.26
C SER A 48 5.99 24.14 -1.05
N LEU A 49 7.06 24.94 -1.09
CA LEU A 49 7.55 25.58 -2.30
C LEU A 49 8.15 24.58 -3.30
N LEU A 50 8.47 23.36 -2.85
CA LEU A 50 9.14 22.35 -3.65
C LEU A 50 8.15 21.58 -4.54
N THR A 51 6.96 21.29 -4.00
CA THR A 51 5.93 20.48 -4.68
C THR A 51 4.59 21.19 -4.85
N GLY A 52 4.39 22.34 -4.20
CA GLY A 52 3.09 23.02 -4.13
C GLY A 52 2.04 22.27 -3.29
N ARG A 53 2.40 21.12 -2.70
CA ARG A 53 1.54 20.32 -1.82
C ARG A 53 1.58 20.86 -0.41
N GLN A 54 0.53 20.58 0.36
CA GLN A 54 0.64 20.72 1.81
C GLN A 54 1.72 19.76 2.31
N HIS A 55 2.57 20.23 3.21
CA HIS A 55 3.65 19.44 3.76
C HIS A 55 3.82 19.77 5.24
N LYS A 56 4.09 18.74 6.05
CA LYS A 56 4.39 18.92 7.47
C LYS A 56 5.40 17.87 7.91
N LEU A 57 6.48 18.35 8.52
CA LEU A 57 7.47 17.54 9.23
C LEU A 57 7.31 17.81 10.72
N VAL A 58 7.00 16.78 11.49
CA VAL A 58 6.93 16.82 12.95
C VAL A 58 8.03 15.92 13.48
N LEU A 59 8.90 16.46 14.34
CA LEU A 59 9.98 15.71 14.95
C LEU A 59 9.73 15.58 16.45
N PRO A 60 9.98 14.41 17.05
CA PRO A 60 9.83 14.24 18.49
C PRO A 60 10.98 14.95 19.21
N CYS A 61 10.71 15.41 20.42
CA CYS A 61 11.76 15.84 21.34
C CYS A 61 12.79 14.71 21.52
N GLU A 62 14.05 15.08 21.70
CA GLU A 62 15.09 14.11 21.99
C GLU A 62 14.82 13.42 23.32
N SER A 63 14.97 12.10 23.33
CA SER A 63 14.73 11.26 24.49
C SER A 63 15.81 10.18 24.48
N PRO A 64 16.71 10.15 25.47
CA PRO A 64 17.83 9.22 25.48
C PRO A 64 17.37 7.75 25.54
N ASP A 65 16.21 7.50 26.14
CA ASP A 65 15.67 6.15 26.35
C ASP A 65 14.83 5.62 25.18
N LYS A 66 14.65 6.42 24.12
CA LYS A 66 13.78 6.06 22.98
C LYS A 66 14.54 6.05 21.66
N LYS A 67 14.27 5.01 20.87
CA LYS A 67 14.73 4.94 19.48
C LYS A 67 13.91 5.87 18.61
N PHE A 68 14.59 6.65 17.77
CA PHE A 68 13.95 7.62 16.89
C PHE A 68 13.66 7.00 15.53
N VAL A 69 12.38 6.99 15.17
CA VAL A 69 11.87 6.45 13.91
C VAL A 69 11.26 7.58 13.09
N LEU A 70 11.72 7.77 11.85
CA LEU A 70 11.09 8.70 10.92
C LEU A 70 10.14 7.94 9.99
N VAL A 71 8.87 8.35 9.93
CA VAL A 71 7.89 7.82 8.99
C VAL A 71 7.67 8.83 7.87
N VAL A 72 7.83 8.38 6.63
CA VAL A 72 7.65 9.16 5.41
C VAL A 72 6.43 8.65 4.67
N GLY A 73 5.48 9.53 4.38
CA GLY A 73 4.28 9.14 3.67
C GLY A 73 3.41 10.30 3.21
N ASP A 74 2.22 9.94 2.74
CA ASP A 74 1.26 10.86 2.14
C ASP A 74 0.11 11.16 3.12
N SER A 75 -1.12 11.27 2.62
CA SER A 75 -2.29 11.68 3.39
C SER A 75 -2.73 10.68 4.46
N HIS A 76 -2.34 9.40 4.40
CA HIS A 76 -2.64 8.44 5.47
C HIS A 76 -1.95 8.81 6.80
N LEU A 77 -0.84 9.55 6.77
CA LEU A 77 -0.20 10.03 8.01
C LEU A 77 -0.94 11.20 8.69
N ARG A 78 -1.90 11.83 8.01
CA ARG A 78 -2.44 13.12 8.41
C ARG A 78 -3.13 13.09 9.77
N ALA A 79 -3.93 12.05 10.04
CA ALA A 79 -4.63 11.92 11.32
C ALA A 79 -3.67 11.86 12.52
N ILE A 80 -2.51 11.23 12.32
CA ILE A 80 -1.47 11.12 13.35
C ILE A 80 -0.73 12.46 13.50
N VAL A 81 -0.34 13.08 12.38
CA VAL A 81 0.37 14.37 12.36
C VAL A 81 -0.44 15.53 12.95
N ASP A 82 -1.76 15.49 12.82
CA ASP A 82 -2.66 16.50 13.37
C ASP A 82 -3.15 16.19 14.80
N GLY A 83 -2.71 15.06 15.37
CA GLY A 83 -2.99 14.66 16.75
C GLY A 83 -4.38 14.06 16.98
N PHE A 84 -5.11 13.68 15.93
CA PHE A 84 -6.43 13.04 16.06
C PHE A 84 -6.32 11.57 16.42
N VAL A 85 -5.25 10.91 15.98
CA VAL A 85 -4.96 9.51 16.28
C VAL A 85 -3.59 9.43 16.94
N PRO A 86 -3.50 8.97 18.19
CA PRO A 86 -2.21 8.86 18.86
C PRO A 86 -1.37 7.76 18.23
N MET A 87 -0.07 8.02 18.09
CA MET A 87 0.89 6.94 17.84
C MET A 87 1.07 6.14 19.14
N PRO A 88 1.13 4.80 19.11
CA PRO A 88 1.33 4.01 20.32
C PRO A 88 2.61 4.41 21.06
N GLU A 89 2.52 4.44 22.39
CA GLU A 89 3.65 4.74 23.27
C GLU A 89 4.58 3.52 23.45
N GLY A 90 5.77 3.74 24.02
CA GLY A 90 6.73 2.69 24.32
C GLY A 90 8.19 3.16 24.18
N SER A 91 9.06 2.24 23.78
CA SER A 91 10.50 2.47 23.58
C SER A 91 10.86 3.21 22.28
N LEU A 92 9.86 3.61 21.49
CA LEU A 92 10.03 4.29 20.23
C LEU A 92 9.51 5.73 20.31
N SER A 93 10.14 6.63 19.56
CA SER A 93 9.71 8.01 19.35
C SER A 93 9.58 8.25 17.85
N PHE A 94 8.48 8.85 17.40
CA PHE A 94 8.15 8.97 15.99
C PHE A 94 8.26 10.41 15.49
N GLY A 95 9.04 10.60 14.44
CA GLY A 95 8.95 11.75 13.55
C GLY A 95 8.12 11.40 12.34
N LEU A 96 7.35 12.37 11.84
CA LEU A 96 6.38 12.16 10.78
C LEU A 96 6.60 13.21 9.70
N MET A 97 6.91 12.76 8.49
CA MET A 97 7.00 13.58 7.29
C MET A 97 5.82 13.25 6.38
N CYS A 98 4.83 14.14 6.36
CA CYS A 98 3.55 13.93 5.69
C CYS A 98 3.37 14.93 4.55
N THR A 99 3.14 14.42 3.35
CA THR A 99 2.83 15.23 2.16
C THR A 99 1.52 14.73 1.52
N PRO A 100 0.35 15.23 1.94
CA PRO A 100 -0.93 14.72 1.47
C PRO A 100 -1.08 14.78 -0.06
N GLY A 101 -1.49 13.65 -0.65
CA GLY A 101 -1.70 13.52 -2.09
C GLY A 101 -0.41 13.37 -2.91
N ALA A 102 0.76 13.27 -2.26
CA ALA A 102 2.03 13.11 -2.95
C ALA A 102 2.19 11.72 -3.57
N CYS A 103 2.72 11.66 -4.80
CA CYS A 103 3.26 10.44 -5.40
C CYS A 103 4.73 10.21 -4.97
N ALA A 104 5.32 9.10 -5.41
CA ALA A 104 6.72 8.75 -5.12
C ALA A 104 7.72 9.87 -5.41
N MET A 105 7.59 10.56 -6.55
CA MET A 105 8.52 11.64 -6.94
C MET A 105 8.33 12.89 -6.10
N GLU A 106 7.09 13.25 -5.74
CA GLU A 106 6.82 14.38 -4.85
C GLU A 106 7.36 14.09 -3.43
N LEU A 107 7.11 12.88 -2.90
CA LEU A 107 7.70 12.45 -1.62
C LEU A 107 9.23 12.47 -1.66
N ARG A 108 9.83 12.06 -2.79
CA ARG A 108 11.29 12.10 -2.97
C ARG A 108 11.81 13.53 -2.87
N THR A 109 11.15 14.48 -3.53
CA THR A 109 11.54 15.89 -3.50
C THR A 109 11.49 16.45 -2.08
N GLU A 110 10.39 16.22 -1.35
CA GLU A 110 10.27 16.66 0.05
C GLU A 110 11.31 15.96 0.94
N LEU A 111 11.50 14.65 0.76
CA LEU A 111 12.49 13.87 1.49
C LEU A 111 13.87 14.47 1.34
N LEU A 112 14.36 14.72 0.12
CA LEU A 112 15.71 15.25 -0.12
C LEU A 112 15.98 16.58 0.58
N HIS A 113 14.95 17.40 0.78
CA HIS A 113 15.06 18.73 1.39
C HIS A 113 14.63 18.76 2.87
N ALA A 114 14.19 17.63 3.42
CA ALA A 114 13.73 17.57 4.80
C ALA A 114 14.85 17.85 5.79
N ALA A 115 14.67 18.86 6.65
CA ALA A 115 15.60 19.18 7.72
C ALA A 115 15.38 18.24 8.92
N VAL A 116 16.03 17.08 8.89
CA VAL A 116 16.04 16.12 9.99
C VAL A 116 17.40 16.23 10.70
N PRO A 117 17.48 16.89 11.87
CA PRO A 117 18.75 17.32 12.48
C PRO A 117 19.59 16.16 13.05
N ARG A 118 18.96 15.01 13.28
CA ARG A 118 19.62 13.81 13.80
C ARG A 118 19.25 12.60 12.95
N THR A 119 20.20 11.67 12.79
CA THR A 119 19.99 10.42 12.08
C THR A 119 18.94 9.58 12.82
N PRO A 120 17.81 9.21 12.17
CA PRO A 120 16.86 8.25 12.73
C PRO A 120 17.51 6.87 12.89
N ASP A 121 17.16 6.16 13.95
CA ASP A 121 17.53 4.74 14.12
C ASP A 121 16.88 3.88 13.03
N ALA A 122 15.69 4.28 12.53
CA ALA A 122 15.03 3.68 11.37
C ALA A 122 14.18 4.70 10.58
N VAL A 123 14.02 4.45 9.29
CA VAL A 123 13.13 5.19 8.39
C VAL A 123 12.12 4.24 7.77
N LEU A 124 10.83 4.49 8.01
CA LEU A 124 9.73 3.76 7.38
C LEU A 124 9.20 4.60 6.22
N VAL A 125 9.35 4.11 5.00
CA VAL A 125 8.73 4.72 3.82
C VAL A 125 7.41 4.00 3.53
N ILE A 126 6.29 4.70 3.65
CA ILE A 126 4.99 4.17 3.23
C ILE A 126 4.95 4.18 1.71
N ALA A 127 4.64 3.02 1.12
CA ALA A 127 4.45 2.86 -0.30
C ALA A 127 3.39 3.87 -0.81
N PRO A 128 3.69 4.70 -1.82
CA PRO A 128 2.82 5.82 -2.18
C PRO A 128 1.63 5.37 -3.04
N SER A 129 0.46 5.21 -2.41
CA SER A 129 -0.76 4.76 -3.12
C SER A 129 -1.27 5.77 -4.15
N ASN A 130 -0.88 7.05 -4.07
CA ASN A 130 -1.29 8.06 -5.07
C ASN A 130 -0.77 7.74 -6.48
N ASN A 131 0.29 6.92 -6.59
CA ASN A 131 0.77 6.41 -7.87
C ASN A 131 -0.28 5.61 -8.66
N LEU A 132 -1.32 5.07 -8.01
CA LEU A 132 -2.48 4.48 -8.70
C LEU A 132 -3.18 5.45 -9.66
N THR A 133 -3.08 6.75 -9.37
CA THR A 133 -3.74 7.81 -10.15
C THR A 133 -2.76 8.75 -10.85
N SER A 134 -1.53 8.89 -10.34
CA SER A 134 -0.55 9.82 -10.91
C SER A 134 0.33 9.20 -11.99
N SER A 135 0.54 7.89 -11.96
CA SER A 135 1.37 7.17 -12.94
C SER A 135 0.51 6.62 -14.07
N ARG A 136 1.07 6.56 -15.29
CA ARG A 136 0.36 6.00 -16.45
C ARG A 136 0.41 4.47 -16.45
N THR A 137 1.48 3.90 -15.90
CA THR A 137 1.71 2.46 -15.82
C THR A 137 2.28 2.04 -14.47
N ILE A 138 2.16 0.75 -14.15
CA ILE A 138 2.76 0.15 -12.96
C ILE A 138 4.30 0.24 -13.00
N ASP A 139 4.91 0.04 -14.19
CA ASP A 139 6.36 0.15 -14.35
C ASP A 139 6.88 1.57 -14.08
N GLU A 140 6.15 2.61 -14.52
CA GLU A 140 6.48 4.01 -14.24
C GLU A 140 6.42 4.27 -12.73
N ALA A 141 5.38 3.78 -12.06
CA ALA A 141 5.25 3.88 -10.61
C ALA A 141 6.41 3.18 -9.90
N GLY A 142 6.78 1.97 -10.34
CA GLY A 142 7.91 1.21 -9.79
C GLY A 142 9.25 1.92 -9.98
N ALA A 143 9.50 2.52 -11.15
CA ALA A 143 10.70 3.30 -11.42
C ALA A 143 10.80 4.55 -10.54
N ASP A 144 9.69 5.26 -10.33
CA ASP A 144 9.65 6.43 -9.46
C ASP A 144 9.80 6.06 -7.99
N PHE A 145 9.19 4.95 -7.57
CA PHE A 145 9.37 4.40 -6.23
C PHE A 145 10.82 3.98 -5.97
N ALA A 146 11.51 3.40 -6.95
CA ALA A 146 12.93 3.08 -6.84
C ALA A 146 13.78 4.33 -6.57
N LYS A 147 13.48 5.47 -7.24
CA LYS A 147 14.18 6.74 -7.02
C LYS A 147 13.92 7.29 -5.61
N LEU A 148 12.70 7.15 -5.10
CA LEU A 148 12.34 7.52 -3.72
C LEU A 148 13.17 6.69 -2.72
N LEU A 149 13.16 5.35 -2.85
CA LEU A 149 13.92 4.47 -1.95
C LEU A 149 15.41 4.74 -2.02
N LEU A 150 15.96 4.93 -3.22
CA LEU A 150 17.37 5.25 -3.40
C LEU A 150 17.74 6.51 -2.61
N SER A 151 16.89 7.53 -2.68
CA SER A 151 17.11 8.80 -2.00
C SER A 151 16.99 8.67 -0.48
N ALA A 152 16.09 7.81 0.02
CA ALA A 152 16.00 7.49 1.44
C ALA A 152 17.26 6.74 1.92
N CYS A 153 17.66 5.68 1.22
CA CYS A 153 18.83 4.86 1.56
C CYS A 153 20.15 5.62 1.44
N SER A 154 20.26 6.60 0.55
CA SER A 154 21.44 7.48 0.47
C SER A 154 21.55 8.44 1.66
N ARG A 155 20.43 8.78 2.31
CA ARG A 155 20.43 9.70 3.46
C ARG A 155 20.53 8.98 4.79
N TRP A 156 19.97 7.78 4.89
CA TRP A 156 19.88 7.04 6.14
C TRP A 156 20.19 5.55 5.97
N PRO A 157 20.90 4.95 6.93
CA PRO A 157 21.39 3.58 6.79
C PRO A 157 20.29 2.52 6.94
N ASN A 158 19.26 2.80 7.74
CA ASN A 158 18.25 1.84 8.16
C ASN A 158 16.89 2.21 7.58
N VAL A 159 16.61 1.76 6.36
CA VAL A 159 15.34 2.03 5.67
C VAL A 159 14.55 0.74 5.51
N CYS A 160 13.25 0.81 5.75
CA CYS A 160 12.29 -0.21 5.34
C CYS A 160 11.05 0.41 4.72
N VAL A 161 10.26 -0.44 4.06
CA VAL A 161 9.03 -0.04 3.39
C VAL A 161 7.85 -0.68 4.09
N THR A 162 6.81 0.13 4.34
CA THR A 162 5.49 -0.38 4.70
C THR A 162 4.55 -0.24 3.51
N ASP A 163 3.65 -1.20 3.38
CA ASP A 163 2.62 -1.20 2.35
C ASP A 163 1.58 -0.10 2.58
N PHE A 164 0.83 0.24 1.54
CA PHE A 164 -0.29 1.18 1.64
C PHE A 164 -1.58 0.45 2.04
N ALA A 165 -2.44 1.17 2.75
CA ALA A 165 -3.80 0.73 3.00
C ALA A 165 -4.59 0.73 1.68
N PRO A 166 -5.36 -0.33 1.36
CA PRO A 166 -6.22 -0.39 0.18
C PRO A 166 -7.21 0.77 0.11
N ARG A 167 -7.65 1.10 -1.11
CA ARG A 167 -8.69 2.09 -1.42
C ARG A 167 -9.93 1.38 -1.95
N LEU A 168 -11.10 1.64 -1.38
CA LEU A 168 -12.39 1.15 -1.88
C LEU A 168 -12.75 1.73 -3.27
N THR A 169 -12.13 2.84 -3.66
CA THR A 169 -12.38 3.51 -4.94
C THR A 169 -11.53 2.99 -6.10
N VAL A 170 -10.74 1.93 -5.90
CA VAL A 170 -9.84 1.37 -6.91
C VAL A 170 -10.00 -0.15 -6.92
N GLU A 171 -10.01 -0.75 -8.11
CA GLU A 171 -10.11 -2.20 -8.27
C GLU A 171 -9.00 -2.94 -7.53
N VAL A 172 -9.36 -4.08 -6.92
CA VAL A 172 -8.44 -4.88 -6.09
C VAL A 172 -7.22 -5.31 -6.89
N ASP A 173 -7.41 -5.79 -8.12
CA ASP A 173 -6.34 -6.27 -8.98
C ASP A 173 -5.34 -5.16 -9.33
N GLN A 174 -5.82 -3.94 -9.60
CA GLN A 174 -4.95 -2.81 -9.92
C GLN A 174 -4.06 -2.43 -8.73
N GLN A 175 -4.63 -2.43 -7.52
CA GLN A 175 -3.88 -2.15 -6.30
C GLN A 175 -2.89 -3.26 -5.97
N GLN A 176 -3.27 -4.51 -6.21
CA GLN A 176 -2.42 -5.67 -6.01
C GLN A 176 -1.20 -5.63 -6.94
N LEU A 177 -1.40 -5.33 -8.23
CA LEU A 177 -0.30 -5.16 -9.19
C LEU A 177 0.69 -4.08 -8.76
N LEU A 178 0.19 -2.93 -8.29
CA LEU A 178 1.07 -1.86 -7.81
C LEU A 178 1.86 -2.28 -6.56
N ARG A 179 1.19 -2.93 -5.60
CA ARG A 179 1.82 -3.43 -4.39
C ARG A 179 2.91 -4.45 -4.69
N GLU A 180 2.65 -5.38 -5.59
CA GLU A 180 3.62 -6.38 -6.03
C GLU A 180 4.82 -5.73 -6.71
N GLU A 181 4.59 -4.71 -7.54
CA GLU A 181 5.67 -3.95 -8.15
C GLU A 181 6.54 -3.23 -7.10
N PHE A 182 5.93 -2.56 -6.13
CA PHE A 182 6.68 -1.92 -5.04
C PHE A 182 7.45 -2.93 -4.19
N ARG A 183 6.85 -4.07 -3.87
CA ARG A 183 7.53 -5.16 -3.15
C ARG A 183 8.73 -5.68 -3.95
N ARG A 184 8.56 -5.86 -5.26
CA ARG A 184 9.63 -6.31 -6.18
C ARG A 184 10.76 -5.28 -6.27
N VAL A 185 10.43 -3.99 -6.36
CA VAL A 185 11.41 -2.89 -6.34
C VAL A 185 12.19 -2.88 -5.03
N ALA A 186 11.52 -2.93 -3.88
CA ALA A 186 12.16 -2.96 -2.57
C ALA A 186 13.11 -4.16 -2.43
N ALA A 187 12.66 -5.36 -2.84
CA ALA A 187 13.47 -6.58 -2.83
C ALA A 187 14.73 -6.46 -3.70
N ARG A 188 14.63 -5.90 -4.92
CA ARG A 188 15.80 -5.66 -5.80
C ARG A 188 16.82 -4.71 -5.18
N MET A 189 16.37 -3.82 -4.29
CA MET A 189 17.23 -2.87 -3.58
C MET A 189 17.71 -3.38 -2.22
N GLY A 190 17.38 -4.62 -1.85
CA GLY A 190 17.73 -5.18 -0.54
C GLY A 190 16.97 -4.55 0.63
N VAL A 191 15.87 -3.84 0.37
CA VAL A 191 15.05 -3.15 1.38
C VAL A 191 13.90 -4.04 1.81
N ARG A 192 13.71 -4.23 3.12
CA ARG A 192 12.59 -5.02 3.67
C ARG A 192 11.26 -4.33 3.40
N PHE A 193 10.26 -5.12 2.98
CA PHE A 193 8.90 -4.67 2.70
C PHE A 193 7.91 -5.37 3.63
N PHE A 194 7.08 -4.61 4.35
CA PHE A 194 6.10 -5.11 5.30
C PHE A 194 4.67 -4.92 4.77
N SER A 195 3.92 -6.01 4.62
CA SER A 195 2.57 -6.02 4.04
C SER A 195 1.52 -5.59 5.07
N PHE A 196 0.62 -4.69 4.68
CA PHE A 196 -0.50 -4.23 5.52
C PHE A 196 -1.85 -4.70 5.00
N ALA A 197 -1.92 -5.15 3.73
CA ALA A 197 -3.14 -5.57 3.05
C ALA A 197 -4.12 -6.38 3.92
N ASP A 198 -3.62 -7.42 4.58
CA ASP A 198 -4.44 -8.40 5.31
C ASP A 198 -5.10 -7.80 6.57
N HIS A 199 -4.63 -6.64 7.03
CA HIS A 199 -5.16 -5.93 8.19
C HIS A 199 -6.33 -5.00 7.82
N PHE A 200 -6.56 -4.81 6.52
CA PHE A 200 -7.59 -3.93 5.97
C PHE A 200 -8.49 -4.71 4.99
N PRO A 201 -9.32 -5.63 5.51
CA PRO A 201 -10.27 -6.38 4.68
C PRO A 201 -11.34 -5.42 4.13
N MET A 202 -11.46 -5.36 2.80
CA MET A 202 -12.22 -4.35 2.07
C MET A 202 -13.73 -4.37 2.36
N ASP A 203 -14.27 -5.50 2.80
CA ASP A 203 -15.66 -5.67 3.21
C ASP A 203 -15.98 -5.01 4.57
N ARG A 204 -14.96 -4.71 5.38
CA ARG A 204 -15.12 -4.05 6.68
C ARG A 204 -15.15 -2.52 6.52
N LEU A 205 -16.19 -2.02 5.86
CA LEU A 205 -16.34 -0.60 5.44
C LEU A 205 -16.13 0.46 6.53
N LYS A 206 -16.31 0.11 7.82
CA LYS A 206 -16.05 1.03 8.94
C LYS A 206 -14.57 1.40 9.10
N LEU A 207 -13.65 0.62 8.55
CA LEU A 207 -12.22 0.92 8.54
C LEU A 207 -11.89 2.09 7.61
N TRP A 208 -12.76 2.40 6.63
CA TRP A 208 -12.59 3.51 5.70
C TRP A 208 -13.47 4.69 6.06
N SER A 209 -12.99 5.88 5.74
CA SER A 209 -13.79 7.08 5.71
C SER A 209 -14.74 7.06 4.50
N LYS A 210 -15.73 7.96 4.49
CA LYS A 210 -16.71 8.07 3.40
C LYS A 210 -16.12 8.28 2.02
N ASP A 211 -14.90 8.80 1.92
CA ASP A 211 -14.23 8.99 0.63
C ASP A 211 -13.67 7.69 0.03
N GLY A 212 -13.69 6.57 0.78
CA GLY A 212 -13.19 5.27 0.34
C GLY A 212 -11.67 5.21 0.11
N VAL A 213 -10.94 6.29 0.37
CA VAL A 213 -9.48 6.39 0.14
C VAL A 213 -8.74 6.42 1.48
N HIS A 214 -9.23 7.22 2.42
CA HIS A 214 -8.61 7.36 3.73
C HIS A 214 -9.23 6.39 4.73
N LEU A 215 -8.42 5.94 5.67
CA LEU A 215 -8.90 5.17 6.81
C LEU A 215 -9.72 6.07 7.75
N SER A 216 -10.67 5.46 8.46
CA SER A 216 -11.43 6.14 9.50
C SER A 216 -10.56 6.43 10.72
N ASP A 217 -10.79 7.55 11.40
CA ASP A 217 -10.00 7.92 12.57
C ASP A 217 -10.26 6.98 13.76
N SER A 218 -11.47 6.39 13.84
CA SER A 218 -11.90 5.55 14.97
C SER A 218 -11.50 4.09 14.87
N ASP A 219 -11.50 3.50 13.67
CA ASP A 219 -11.31 2.06 13.50
C ASP A 219 -10.08 1.73 12.63
N GLY A 220 -9.90 2.41 11.49
CA GLY A 220 -8.83 2.09 10.55
C GLY A 220 -7.47 2.66 10.96
N MET A 221 -7.42 3.95 11.29
CA MET A 221 -6.18 4.63 11.66
C MET A 221 -5.50 4.08 12.92
N PRO A 222 -6.21 3.65 13.98
CA PRO A 222 -5.56 2.99 15.13
C PRO A 222 -4.82 1.70 14.75
N ILE A 223 -5.40 0.90 13.84
CA ILE A 223 -4.74 -0.30 13.29
C ILE A 223 -3.49 0.13 12.51
N PHE A 224 -3.61 1.13 11.64
CA PHE A 224 -2.49 1.64 10.85
C PHE A 224 -1.34 2.14 11.72
N ALA A 225 -1.63 2.94 12.75
CA ALA A 225 -0.63 3.43 13.70
C ALA A 225 0.03 2.29 14.49
N GLY A 226 -0.77 1.31 14.94
CA GLY A 226 -0.27 0.08 15.57
C GLY A 226 0.69 -0.71 14.68
N LEU A 227 0.37 -0.85 13.39
CA LEU A 227 1.23 -1.52 12.42
C LEU A 227 2.53 -0.77 12.16
N LEU A 228 2.50 0.56 12.01
CA LEU A 228 3.72 1.37 11.90
C LEU A 228 4.63 1.17 13.11
N TRP A 229 4.05 1.19 14.32
CA TRP A 229 4.79 0.92 15.54
C TRP A 229 5.40 -0.47 15.56
N SER A 230 4.60 -1.48 15.22
CA SER A 230 5.00 -2.90 15.28
C SER A 230 6.12 -3.20 14.28
N VAL A 231 6.00 -2.70 13.05
CA VAL A 231 7.06 -2.81 12.03
C VAL A 231 8.32 -2.10 12.49
N ALA A 232 8.22 -0.90 13.04
CA ALA A 232 9.40 -0.18 13.52
C ALA A 232 10.10 -0.95 14.65
N TYR A 233 9.32 -1.50 15.59
CA TYR A 233 9.83 -2.30 16.69
C TYR A 233 10.55 -3.56 16.20
N GLU A 234 9.90 -4.36 15.34
CA GLU A 234 10.47 -5.58 14.75
C GLU A 234 11.70 -5.27 13.89
N PHE A 235 11.66 -4.16 13.16
CA PHE A 235 12.75 -3.77 12.28
C PHE A 235 14.02 -3.41 13.07
N LEU A 236 13.87 -2.73 14.21
CA LEU A 236 14.96 -2.33 15.10
C LEU A 236 15.41 -3.43 16.07
N HIS A 237 14.52 -4.37 16.41
CA HIS A 237 14.80 -5.48 17.31
C HIS A 237 14.56 -6.81 16.58
N PRO A 238 15.36 -7.13 15.54
CA PRO A 238 15.22 -8.39 14.85
C PRO A 238 15.40 -9.53 15.86
N PRO A 239 14.57 -10.58 15.81
CA PRO A 239 14.68 -11.68 16.74
C PRO A 239 16.08 -12.28 16.68
N THR A 240 16.67 -12.53 17.85
CA THR A 240 17.97 -13.19 17.95
C THR A 240 17.88 -14.53 17.21
N PRO A 241 18.81 -14.85 16.29
CA PRO A 241 18.80 -16.14 15.62
C PRO A 241 18.74 -17.24 16.67
N LYS A 242 17.76 -18.16 16.55
CA LYS A 242 17.74 -19.35 17.41
C LYS A 242 19.10 -20.05 17.28
N PRO A 243 19.73 -20.50 18.38
CA PRO A 243 20.96 -21.27 18.31
C PRO A 243 20.76 -22.40 17.31
N GLN A 244 21.57 -22.44 16.25
CA GLN A 244 21.55 -23.57 15.35
C GLN A 244 21.83 -24.82 16.20
N PRO A 245 21.01 -25.88 16.11
CA PRO A 245 21.36 -27.15 16.71
C PRO A 245 22.76 -27.51 16.24
N ALA A 246 23.66 -27.84 17.18
CA ALA A 246 24.99 -28.31 16.83
C ALA A 246 24.88 -29.37 15.73
N PRO A 247 25.74 -29.34 14.69
CA PRO A 247 25.67 -30.30 13.60
C PRO A 247 25.66 -31.69 14.22
N ARG A 248 24.51 -32.36 14.12
CA ARG A 248 24.38 -33.75 14.56
C ARG A 248 25.42 -34.50 13.75
N THR A 249 26.41 -35.08 14.43
CA THR A 249 27.28 -36.10 13.84
C THR A 249 26.37 -37.11 13.17
N SER A 250 26.39 -37.12 11.84
CA SER A 250 25.68 -38.12 11.05
C SER A 250 26.15 -39.49 11.55
N PRO A 251 25.23 -40.43 11.83
CA PRO A 251 25.66 -41.79 12.13
C PRO A 251 26.50 -42.30 10.96
N PRO A 252 27.56 -43.10 11.21
CA PRO A 252 28.45 -43.55 10.16
C PRO A 252 27.63 -44.21 9.06
N ARG A 253 27.77 -43.70 7.83
CA ARG A 253 27.20 -44.36 6.64
C ARG A 253 27.70 -45.80 6.67
N ARG A 254 26.79 -46.76 6.82
CA ARG A 254 27.08 -48.16 6.47
C ARG A 254 27.46 -48.16 4.99
N GLN A 255 28.74 -48.30 4.70
CA GLN A 255 29.18 -48.66 3.36
C GLN A 255 28.63 -50.07 3.10
N VAL A 256 27.54 -50.14 2.34
CA VAL A 256 27.09 -51.42 1.78
C VAL A 256 28.06 -51.73 0.66
N VAL A 257 29.09 -52.52 0.98
CA VAL A 257 29.97 -53.12 -0.02
C VAL A 257 29.17 -54.23 -0.69
N PRO A 258 28.87 -54.16 -2.01
CA PRO A 258 28.21 -55.26 -2.69
C PRO A 258 29.18 -56.46 -2.72
N LYS A 259 28.85 -57.51 -1.97
CA LYS A 259 29.50 -58.82 -2.13
C LYS A 259 29.01 -59.45 -3.43
N VAL A 260 29.82 -59.37 -4.48
CA VAL A 260 29.67 -60.20 -5.68
C VAL A 260 29.98 -61.64 -5.27
N VAL A 261 28.94 -62.46 -5.12
CA VAL A 261 29.09 -63.91 -5.00
C VAL A 261 29.14 -64.46 -6.42
N VAL A 262 30.34 -64.85 -6.86
CA VAL A 262 30.51 -65.62 -8.10
C VAL A 262 29.88 -66.98 -7.86
N LYS A 263 28.67 -67.19 -8.38
CA LYS A 263 28.08 -68.52 -8.49
C LYS A 263 28.81 -69.22 -9.62
N GLY A 264 29.50 -70.30 -9.30
CA GLY A 264 30.36 -71.05 -10.21
C GLY A 264 29.66 -71.49 -11.49
N GLU A 265 30.50 -71.68 -12.51
CA GLU A 265 30.17 -72.10 -13.86
C GLU A 265 29.26 -73.34 -13.84
N VAL A 266 28.02 -73.17 -14.31
CA VAL A 266 27.12 -74.27 -14.65
C VAL A 266 27.08 -74.34 -16.16
N THR A 267 27.68 -75.39 -16.70
CA THR A 267 27.72 -75.70 -18.13
C THR A 267 26.34 -76.17 -18.61
N VAL A 268 26.11 -76.00 -19.93
CA VAL A 268 25.19 -76.71 -20.85
C VAL A 268 24.12 -75.78 -21.47
N PRO A 269 23.87 -75.82 -22.80
CA PRO A 269 24.73 -76.15 -23.95
C PRO A 269 24.81 -75.01 -24.98
N ARG A 270 25.84 -75.07 -25.84
CA ARG A 270 26.03 -74.18 -26.99
C ARG A 270 24.97 -74.46 -28.07
N PRO A 271 24.25 -73.45 -28.60
CA PRO A 271 23.40 -73.64 -29.77
C PRO A 271 24.25 -74.03 -30.98
N SER A 272 23.84 -75.06 -31.71
CA SER A 272 24.58 -75.68 -32.82
C SER A 272 24.59 -74.86 -34.12
N ASN A 273 23.96 -73.68 -34.15
CA ASN A 273 23.88 -72.83 -35.34
C ASN A 273 23.79 -71.33 -34.97
N PRO A 274 24.73 -70.47 -35.40
CA PRO A 274 24.74 -69.04 -35.06
C PRO A 274 23.76 -68.16 -35.84
N PHE A 275 22.92 -68.72 -36.74
CA PHE A 275 21.95 -67.94 -37.54
C PHE A 275 20.48 -68.37 -37.37
N GLU A 276 20.17 -69.13 -36.33
CA GLU A 276 18.80 -69.56 -36.05
C GLU A 276 18.15 -68.66 -34.98
N TRP A 277 17.14 -67.90 -35.37
CA TRP A 277 16.39 -67.00 -34.50
C TRP A 277 15.17 -67.73 -33.92
N THR A 278 15.14 -67.92 -32.61
CA THR A 278 13.96 -68.47 -31.94
C THR A 278 12.91 -67.38 -31.75
N VAL A 279 11.81 -67.49 -32.51
CA VAL A 279 10.60 -66.69 -32.30
C VAL A 279 9.93 -67.13 -31.01
N VAL A 280 9.99 -66.32 -29.95
CA VAL A 280 9.16 -66.53 -28.77
C VAL A 280 7.76 -65.97 -29.05
N GLY A 281 6.88 -66.85 -29.53
CA GLY A 281 5.46 -66.59 -29.72
C GLY A 281 4.73 -66.42 -28.38
N LYS A 282 3.81 -65.45 -28.38
CA LYS A 282 2.79 -65.08 -27.37
C LYS A 282 2.49 -66.13 -26.28
N GLY A 283 3.01 -65.88 -25.08
CA GLY A 283 2.55 -66.47 -23.82
C GLY A 283 1.89 -65.41 -22.92
N ARG A 284 0.61 -65.60 -22.65
CA ARG A 284 -0.34 -64.81 -21.83
C ARG A 284 0.28 -63.92 -20.74
N LYS A 285 0.23 -62.60 -20.92
CA LYS A 285 0.35 -61.63 -19.81
C LYS A 285 -1.02 -61.49 -19.16
N VAL A 286 -1.21 -62.18 -18.04
CA VAL A 286 -2.29 -61.88 -17.09
C VAL A 286 -2.03 -60.48 -16.56
N ILE A 287 -2.73 -59.49 -17.12
CA ILE A 287 -2.83 -58.17 -16.51
C ILE A 287 -3.94 -58.31 -15.47
N VAL A 288 -3.54 -58.33 -14.19
CA VAL A 288 -4.45 -58.07 -13.08
C VAL A 288 -4.88 -56.61 -13.22
N TYR A 289 -6.00 -56.39 -13.89
CA TYR A 289 -6.78 -55.18 -13.73
C TYR A 289 -7.50 -55.29 -12.40
N THR A 290 -7.16 -54.43 -11.45
CA THR A 290 -8.09 -54.10 -10.37
C THR A 290 -9.24 -53.29 -10.99
N PRO A 291 -10.50 -53.77 -10.95
CA PRO A 291 -11.62 -52.99 -11.43
C PRO A 291 -12.00 -51.95 -10.38
N SER A 292 -11.84 -50.68 -10.78
CA SER A 292 -12.66 -49.57 -10.29
C SER A 292 -14.09 -49.77 -10.79
N SER A 293 -14.94 -50.37 -9.96
CA SER A 293 -16.40 -50.22 -10.01
C SER A 293 -16.72 -48.82 -9.47
N SER A 294 -17.48 -47.93 -10.10
CA SER A 294 -18.47 -47.98 -11.19
C SER A 294 -18.67 -46.52 -11.66
N VAL A 295 -18.38 -46.16 -12.93
CA VAL A 295 -19.32 -46.04 -14.08
C VAL A 295 -20.54 -45.16 -13.76
N LEU A 296 -20.51 -43.87 -14.13
CA LEU A 296 -21.11 -43.20 -15.33
C LEU A 296 -22.65 -43.27 -15.36
N TRP A 297 -23.39 -42.18 -15.60
CA TRP A 297 -23.49 -41.35 -16.84
C TRP A 297 -23.69 -39.84 -16.51
N CYS A 298 -23.00 -38.88 -17.16
CA CYS A 298 -23.47 -38.06 -18.32
C CYS A 298 -24.92 -37.56 -18.20
N GLN A 299 -25.28 -36.29 -18.40
CA GLN A 299 -24.86 -35.33 -19.42
C GLN A 299 -25.44 -33.91 -19.12
N HIS A 300 -24.68 -32.88 -19.50
CA HIS A 300 -25.11 -31.57 -20.05
C HIS A 300 -26.35 -30.80 -19.56
N SER A 301 -26.09 -29.50 -19.35
CA SER A 301 -26.89 -28.35 -19.82
C SER A 301 -27.89 -27.68 -18.86
N LEU A 302 -27.74 -26.34 -18.85
CA LEU A 302 -28.78 -25.30 -18.79
C LEU A 302 -29.38 -24.93 -17.41
N ILE A 303 -29.08 -23.68 -17.06
CA ILE A 303 -29.97 -22.64 -16.48
C ILE A 303 -31.42 -23.11 -16.24
N PRO A 304 -31.98 -22.82 -15.05
CA PRO A 304 -33.33 -22.31 -15.00
C PRO A 304 -33.40 -20.94 -14.34
N THR A 305 -33.88 -20.02 -15.16
CA THR A 305 -34.70 -18.85 -14.86
C THR A 305 -35.40 -18.87 -13.50
N ARG A 306 -35.28 -17.73 -12.81
CA ARG A 306 -36.14 -17.30 -11.72
C ARG A 306 -37.61 -17.39 -12.16
N HIS A 307 -38.37 -18.29 -11.56
CA HIS A 307 -39.82 -18.20 -11.56
C HIS A 307 -40.29 -17.42 -10.34
N ILE A 308 -40.81 -16.25 -10.67
CA ILE A 308 -41.76 -15.45 -9.89
C ILE A 308 -42.94 -16.35 -9.50
N LEU A 309 -43.23 -16.43 -8.20
CA LEU A 309 -44.57 -16.73 -7.71
C LEU A 309 -45.05 -15.53 -6.91
N THR A 310 -45.87 -14.74 -7.60
CA THR A 310 -46.89 -13.86 -7.07
C THR A 310 -47.81 -14.60 -6.10
N PHE A 311 -47.94 -14.09 -4.88
CA PHE A 311 -49.18 -14.16 -4.13
C PHE A 311 -49.67 -12.73 -3.93
N GLY A 312 -50.76 -12.39 -4.60
CA GLY A 312 -51.55 -11.19 -4.34
C GLY A 312 -52.95 -11.63 -3.93
N HIS A 313 -53.47 -10.97 -2.89
CA HIS A 313 -54.81 -10.37 -2.76
C HIS A 313 -54.98 -10.02 -1.26
N THR A 314 -54.73 -8.77 -0.83
CA THR A 314 -55.61 -7.56 -0.80
C THR A 314 -56.75 -7.63 0.25
N PRO A 315 -57.35 -6.50 0.69
CA PRO A 315 -56.99 -5.85 1.97
C PRO A 315 -58.20 -5.70 2.90
N LEU A 316 -58.00 -5.31 4.17
CA LEU A 316 -59.06 -4.68 4.95
C LEU A 316 -58.53 -3.67 5.97
N SER A 317 -59.23 -2.53 5.95
CA SER A 317 -59.08 -1.30 6.72
C SER A 317 -59.58 -1.39 8.16
N SER A 318 -58.97 -0.62 9.06
CA SER A 318 -59.60 0.17 10.16
C SER A 318 -58.47 0.81 10.98
N THR A 319 -58.24 2.13 10.91
CA THR A 319 -58.84 3.23 11.70
C THR A 319 -58.59 3.14 13.22
N SER A 320 -57.70 4.00 13.72
CA SER A 320 -57.75 4.75 15.00
C SER A 320 -56.45 5.57 15.06
N ASP A 321 -56.47 6.89 14.85
CA ASP A 321 -56.92 7.97 15.77
C ASP A 321 -56.06 8.09 17.03
N ALA A 322 -55.21 9.14 17.02
CA ALA A 322 -54.74 9.96 18.16
C ALA A 322 -53.58 10.84 17.63
N GLU A 323 -53.85 12.02 17.06
CA GLU A 323 -53.93 13.31 17.77
C GLU A 323 -52.88 13.49 18.88
N GLY A 324 -52.00 14.48 18.65
CA GLY A 324 -50.98 14.96 19.57
C GLY A 324 -50.32 16.21 18.97
N THR A 325 -51.02 17.34 19.06
CA THR A 325 -50.61 18.69 18.64
C THR A 325 -49.26 19.14 19.24
N PRO A 326 -48.52 20.02 18.55
CA PRO A 326 -47.32 20.65 19.07
C PRO A 326 -47.67 21.86 19.96
N SER A 327 -47.10 21.92 21.16
CA SER A 327 -47.16 23.10 22.02
C SER A 327 -46.08 24.10 21.62
N THR A 328 -46.52 25.28 21.24
CA THR A 328 -45.78 26.54 21.13
C THR A 328 -45.39 27.07 22.52
N SER A 329 -44.22 27.66 22.63
CA SER A 329 -43.95 28.78 23.53
C SER A 329 -42.84 29.65 22.95
N ASP A 330 -43.24 30.82 22.47
CA ASP A 330 -42.41 31.99 22.23
C ASP A 330 -41.76 32.48 23.54
N ILE A 331 -40.63 33.20 23.42
CA ILE A 331 -40.30 34.51 24.03
C ILE A 331 -38.91 34.94 23.49
N ASP A 332 -38.92 35.94 22.59
CA ASP A 332 -38.18 37.22 22.56
C ASP A 332 -36.94 37.42 23.48
N ALA A 333 -35.94 38.29 23.25
CA ALA A 333 -35.46 39.20 22.20
C ALA A 333 -34.14 39.81 22.75
N GLU A 334 -33.51 40.74 22.00
CA GLU A 334 -32.37 41.62 22.38
C GLU A 334 -30.97 40.95 22.30
N GLY A 335 -29.94 41.44 21.60
CA GLY A 335 -29.68 42.75 21.02
C GLY A 335 -28.28 43.22 21.43
N HIS A 336 -27.25 43.08 20.60
CA HIS A 336 -26.17 44.08 20.53
C HIS A 336 -25.25 43.93 19.31
N LEU A 337 -25.37 44.93 18.43
CA LEU A 337 -24.36 45.36 17.47
C LEU A 337 -23.27 46.13 18.23
N THR A 338 -22.00 45.83 17.95
CA THR A 338 -20.98 46.90 17.88
C THR A 338 -19.94 46.56 16.81
N ASN A 339 -20.02 47.33 15.73
CA ASN A 339 -18.99 47.59 14.74
C ASN A 339 -17.93 48.51 15.39
N LEU A 340 -16.64 48.18 15.30
CA LEU A 340 -15.57 49.17 15.42
C LEU A 340 -14.49 48.86 14.39
N ASN A 341 -14.59 49.57 13.27
CA ASN A 341 -13.55 49.72 12.26
C ASN A 341 -12.99 51.13 12.43
N ALA A 342 -11.72 51.28 12.77
CA ALA A 342 -11.01 52.55 12.76
C ALA A 342 -9.51 52.30 12.52
N ASN A 343 -9.10 52.46 11.27
CA ASN A 343 -7.78 52.98 10.88
C ASN A 343 -7.99 54.49 10.67
N PRO A 344 -7.01 55.39 10.92
CA PRO A 344 -5.90 55.53 9.95
C PRO A 344 -4.59 56.15 10.49
N SER A 345 -3.51 56.00 9.71
CA SER A 345 -2.44 56.98 9.37
C SER A 345 -1.12 56.23 9.11
N SER A 346 -0.67 56.03 7.87
CA SER A 346 0.07 56.96 6.99
C SER A 346 1.32 57.58 7.64
N VAL A 347 2.49 57.02 7.32
CA VAL A 347 3.70 57.83 7.08
C VAL A 347 4.56 57.10 6.03
N ASP A 348 4.72 57.78 4.89
CA ASP A 348 5.78 57.55 3.91
C ASP A 348 7.15 57.90 4.51
N PHE A 349 8.21 57.16 4.17
CA PHE A 349 9.42 57.76 3.58
C PHE A 349 10.31 56.72 2.89
N ASP A 350 11.06 57.25 1.95
CA ASP A 350 11.53 56.65 0.71
C ASP A 350 12.97 56.09 0.77
N ALA A 351 13.24 55.17 -0.16
CA ALA A 351 14.41 55.07 -1.01
C ALA A 351 15.88 55.04 -0.49
N ARG A 352 16.56 53.97 -0.95
CA ARG A 352 17.84 53.93 -1.72
C ARG A 352 19.20 53.97 -1.00
N GLY A 353 19.97 52.92 -1.33
CA GLY A 353 21.39 52.96 -1.69
C GLY A 353 22.35 53.02 -0.50
N SER A 354 23.58 52.54 -0.56
CA SER A 354 24.39 51.83 -1.55
C SER A 354 25.69 51.48 -0.82
N ASP A 355 26.32 50.39 -1.24
CA ASP A 355 27.77 50.18 -1.31
C ASP A 355 28.67 50.13 -0.05
N ASN A 356 29.35 48.97 0.01
CA ASN A 356 30.79 48.75 0.23
C ASN A 356 31.50 49.19 1.52
N VAL A 357 32.26 48.24 2.06
CA VAL A 357 33.73 48.24 2.32
C VAL A 357 34.00 47.04 3.25
N GLN A 358 34.54 45.92 2.77
CA GLN A 358 35.97 45.54 2.66
C GLN A 358 36.80 45.49 3.96
N LEU A 359 37.38 44.30 4.15
CA LEU A 359 38.71 43.95 4.70
C LEU A 359 39.07 44.19 6.18
N ALA A 360 39.50 43.09 6.82
CA ALA A 360 40.86 42.85 7.37
C ALA A 360 40.75 41.92 8.60
N CYS A 361 41.21 40.66 8.52
CA CYS A 361 42.57 40.16 8.77
C CYS A 361 42.92 39.89 10.25
N ALA A 362 43.11 38.59 10.52
CA ALA A 362 44.28 37.95 11.15
C ALA A 362 44.62 38.14 12.64
N GLY A 363 45.09 37.02 13.24
CA GLY A 363 45.94 36.96 14.45
C GLY A 363 45.25 36.31 15.65
N SER A 364 45.33 35.01 15.98
CA SER A 364 46.45 34.07 16.21
C SER A 364 46.90 33.97 17.70
N VAL A 365 47.06 32.71 18.15
CA VAL A 365 47.83 32.17 19.33
C VAL A 365 47.25 32.49 20.73
N GLY A 366 47.19 31.62 21.76
CA GLY A 366 47.65 30.25 22.03
C GLY A 366 47.93 30.06 23.54
N PHE A 367 48.02 28.79 23.99
CA PHE A 367 48.37 28.25 25.34
C PHE A 367 47.26 28.29 26.42
N ARG A 368 46.95 27.22 27.17
CA ARG A 368 47.75 26.06 27.62
C ARG A 368 47.09 24.71 27.38
#